data_AF-A0A1N7IDB6-F1
#
_entry.id   AF-A0A1N7IDB6-F1
#
_cell.length_a   1.000
_cell.length_b   1.000
_cell.length_c   1.000
_cell.angle_alpha   90.00
_cell.angle_beta   90.00
_cell.angle_gamma   90.00
#
_symmetry.space_group_name_H-M   'P 1'
#
loop_
_entity.id
_entity.type
_entity.pdbx_description
1 polymer ?
#
loop_
_entity_poly.entity_id
_entity_poly.type
_entity_poly.pdbx_seq_one_letter_code
_entity_poly.pdbx_strand_id
1 'polypeptide(L)'
;MKHSFLTQVIFYILFFCFSVFSAQKITIVNNTTESFTVQNGQKEVIIKDGDKKEFSNIASRISVIATKNLNRSIIIFLEPTEKLTITIKPGNTIFYTGDQAEINEYLNEKLNVETFGKMKDYLSSISKKNVAELKNTSEIFLSGILKKLKLSAVVVSPEDKASTKKIKNHIKYNWLYTLLSTVSTQKDKTFTQQAIHYYYKKYIESDITQYSCSSIYQYNVIEIVAKNKELLPTDFPTYPIVSPTDSDNINQYLPKNCQKFYFQKKYDYLEHINDPGQDYYKKVLTEKFSEE
;
A
#
# COMPACT_ATOMS: atom_id res chain seq x y z
N MET A 1 48.51 -18.62 -27.02
CA MET A 1 47.84 -18.19 -25.77
C MET A 1 47.72 -16.65 -25.76
N LYS A 2 46.63 -16.09 -26.29
CA LYS A 2 46.38 -14.62 -26.30
C LYS A 2 44.93 -14.24 -25.92
N HIS A 3 44.18 -15.17 -25.34
CA HIS A 3 42.77 -14.98 -24.96
C HIS A 3 42.53 -14.82 -23.45
N SER A 4 43.58 -14.62 -22.64
CA SER A 4 43.43 -14.59 -21.18
C SER A 4 43.25 -13.20 -20.57
N PHE A 5 43.82 -12.16 -21.19
CA PHE A 5 43.87 -10.83 -20.55
C PHE A 5 42.60 -9.99 -20.76
N LEU A 6 41.97 -10.04 -21.95
CA LEU A 6 40.77 -9.24 -22.24
C LEU A 6 39.57 -9.70 -21.40
N THR A 7 39.44 -11.00 -21.19
CA THR A 7 38.35 -11.64 -20.44
C THR A 7 38.44 -11.37 -18.94
N GLN A 8 39.66 -11.26 -18.39
CA GLN A 8 39.87 -10.88 -16.99
C GLN A 8 39.49 -9.42 -16.72
N VAL A 9 39.85 -8.48 -17.61
CA VAL A 9 39.53 -7.05 -17.45
C VAL A 9 38.02 -6.80 -17.54
N ILE A 10 37.31 -7.49 -18.45
CA ILE A 10 35.85 -7.41 -18.57
C ILE A 10 35.16 -7.95 -17.30
N PHE A 11 35.72 -9.00 -16.68
CA PHE A 11 35.18 -9.56 -15.44
C PHE A 11 35.28 -8.58 -14.26
N TYR A 12 36.41 -7.88 -14.12
CA TYR A 12 36.59 -6.88 -13.05
C TYR A 12 35.73 -5.62 -13.27
N ILE A 13 35.53 -5.19 -14.52
CA ILE A 13 34.64 -4.06 -14.83
C ILE A 13 33.18 -4.43 -14.55
N LEU A 14 32.74 -5.65 -14.89
CA LEU A 14 31.41 -6.16 -14.52
C LEU A 14 31.25 -6.27 -12.99
N PHE A 15 32.27 -6.75 -12.27
CA PHE A 15 32.22 -6.86 -10.80
C PHE A 15 32.17 -5.49 -10.10
N PHE A 16 32.83 -4.46 -10.65
CA PHE A 16 32.74 -3.08 -10.15
C PHE A 16 31.43 -2.38 -10.53
N CYS A 17 30.79 -2.75 -11.64
CA CYS A 17 29.44 -2.26 -11.97
C CYS A 17 28.36 -2.79 -11.01
N PHE A 18 28.59 -3.93 -10.34
CA PHE A 18 27.67 -4.47 -9.34
C PHE A 18 27.96 -4.01 -7.90
N SER A 19 29.09 -3.35 -7.62
CA SER A 19 29.46 -2.95 -6.24
C SER A 19 28.91 -1.59 -5.81
N VAL A 20 28.24 -0.86 -6.70
CA VAL A 20 27.54 0.40 -6.38
C VAL A 20 26.02 0.25 -6.54
N PHE A 21 25.46 -0.88 -6.09
CA PHE A 21 24.04 -0.89 -5.74
C PHE A 21 23.86 -0.03 -4.50
N SER A 22 23.69 1.27 -4.70
CA SER A 22 23.27 2.17 -3.63
C SER A 22 21.90 1.70 -3.14
N ALA A 23 21.88 1.15 -1.94
CA ALA A 23 20.67 0.75 -1.26
C ALA A 23 20.14 1.94 -0.46
N GLN A 24 18.80 2.06 -0.41
CA GLN A 24 18.11 3.06 0.41
C GLN A 24 18.61 2.96 1.85
N LYS A 25 18.91 4.10 2.47
CA LYS A 25 19.37 4.14 3.86
C LYS A 25 18.31 4.78 4.73
N ILE A 26 17.86 4.03 5.73
CA ILE A 26 16.92 4.54 6.72
C ILE A 26 17.57 4.50 8.09
N THR A 27 17.64 5.64 8.74
CA THR A 27 18.04 5.72 10.13
C THR A 27 16.79 5.84 11.00
N ILE A 28 16.59 4.90 11.90
CA ILE A 28 15.56 5.01 12.94
C ILE A 28 16.23 5.50 14.22
N VAL A 29 15.70 6.56 14.82
CA VAL A 29 16.18 7.16 16.06
C VAL A 29 15.12 7.00 17.14
N ASN A 30 15.53 6.49 18.30
CA ASN A 30 14.69 6.41 19.48
C ASN A 30 14.94 7.59 20.40
N ASN A 31 14.03 8.57 20.40
CA ASN A 31 14.00 9.67 21.35
C ASN A 31 12.89 9.48 22.40
N THR A 32 12.48 8.24 22.65
CA THR A 32 11.54 7.87 23.71
C THR A 32 12.29 7.25 24.89
N THR A 33 11.68 7.24 26.06
CA THR A 33 12.28 6.65 27.27
C THR A 33 12.23 5.12 27.31
N GLU A 34 11.67 4.47 26.28
CA GLU A 34 11.46 3.01 26.23
C GLU A 34 12.11 2.43 24.99
N SER A 35 12.55 1.17 25.06
CA SER A 35 13.04 0.46 23.87
C SER A 35 11.89 0.05 22.96
N PHE A 36 12.11 0.05 21.65
CA PHE A 36 11.17 -0.52 20.69
C PHE A 36 11.88 -1.45 19.70
N THR A 37 11.10 -2.35 19.10
CA THR A 37 11.53 -3.27 18.06
C THR A 37 11.20 -2.69 16.69
N VAL A 38 12.18 -2.75 15.79
CA VAL A 38 12.03 -2.42 14.38
C VAL A 38 12.12 -3.69 13.55
N GLN A 39 11.11 -3.97 12.75
CA GLN A 39 11.09 -5.09 11.81
C GLN A 39 11.23 -4.57 10.36
N ASN A 40 12.19 -5.11 9.62
CA ASN A 40 12.36 -4.93 8.18
C ASN A 40 12.40 -6.30 7.50
N GLY A 41 11.26 -6.75 6.98
CA GLY A 41 11.12 -8.15 6.54
C GLY A 41 11.31 -9.11 7.72
N GLN A 42 12.17 -10.12 7.54
CA GLN A 42 12.51 -11.09 8.59
C GLN A 42 13.53 -10.56 9.62
N LYS A 43 14.09 -9.37 9.41
CA LYS A 43 15.09 -8.81 10.32
C LYS A 43 14.43 -7.98 11.40
N GLU A 44 14.62 -8.37 12.65
CA GLU A 44 14.19 -7.61 13.83
C GLU A 44 15.38 -7.00 14.56
N VAL A 45 15.24 -5.74 15.01
CA VAL A 45 16.26 -5.03 15.78
C VAL A 45 15.61 -4.24 16.90
N ILE A 46 16.06 -4.45 18.13
CA ILE A 46 15.67 -3.63 19.28
C ILE A 46 16.53 -2.36 19.29
N ILE A 47 15.89 -1.20 19.43
CA ILE A 47 16.53 0.12 19.58
C ILE A 47 16.21 0.63 20.99
N LYS A 48 17.24 0.81 21.81
CA LYS A 48 17.10 1.32 23.19
C LYS A 48 16.89 2.84 23.21
N ASP A 49 16.52 3.38 24.37
CA ASP A 49 16.43 4.83 24.58
C ASP A 49 17.74 5.53 24.18
N GLY A 50 17.64 6.64 23.45
CA GLY A 50 18.75 7.44 22.94
C GLY A 50 19.53 6.81 21.78
N ASP A 51 19.28 5.54 21.45
CA ASP A 51 19.97 4.85 20.38
C ASP A 51 19.38 5.16 19.00
N LYS A 52 20.23 4.96 17.98
CA LYS A 52 19.82 5.00 16.57
C LYS A 52 20.37 3.80 15.82
N LYS A 53 19.65 3.38 14.78
CA LYS A 53 20.09 2.29 13.91
C LYS A 53 19.86 2.63 12.44
N GLU A 54 20.89 2.40 11.63
CA GLU A 54 20.79 2.43 10.16
C GLU A 54 20.35 1.06 9.63
N PHE A 55 19.42 1.08 8.70
CA PHE A 55 18.92 -0.04 7.94
C PHE A 55 19.20 0.20 6.46
N SER A 56 19.72 -0.83 5.80
CA SER A 56 19.88 -0.91 4.35
C SER A 56 18.95 -1.99 3.79
N ASN A 57 18.70 -1.94 2.48
CA ASN A 57 17.85 -2.92 1.77
C ASN A 57 16.42 -2.99 2.33
N ILE A 58 15.75 -1.84 2.39
CA ILE A 58 14.35 -1.79 2.84
C ILE A 58 13.44 -2.36 1.75
N ALA A 59 12.66 -3.39 2.09
CA ALA A 59 11.81 -4.09 1.13
C ALA A 59 10.67 -3.22 0.59
N SER A 60 10.11 -2.33 1.42
CA SER A 60 9.11 -1.31 1.04
C SER A 60 8.50 -0.60 2.26
N ARG A 61 8.53 -1.24 3.42
CA ARG A 61 7.95 -0.78 4.68
C ARG A 61 8.82 -1.23 5.86
N ILE A 62 8.68 -0.52 6.98
CA ILE A 62 9.27 -0.88 8.26
C ILE A 62 8.15 -0.91 9.30
N SER A 63 8.15 -1.92 10.18
CA SER A 63 7.26 -1.93 11.35
C SER A 63 8.02 -1.49 12.59
N VAL A 64 7.40 -0.62 13.39
CA VAL A 64 7.91 -0.16 14.69
C VAL A 64 6.92 -0.59 15.77
N ILE A 65 7.39 -1.42 16.70
CA ILE A 65 6.58 -2.09 17.73
C ILE A 65 7.20 -1.77 19.10
N ALA A 66 6.44 -1.16 20.00
CA ALA A 66 6.80 -0.99 21.41
C ALA A 66 5.75 -1.58 22.33
N THR A 67 6.14 -1.84 23.59
CA THR A 67 5.28 -2.42 24.63
C THR A 67 4.06 -1.56 24.98
N LYS A 68 4.10 -0.25 24.72
CA LYS A 68 2.99 0.68 24.97
C LYS A 68 2.44 1.28 23.68
N ASN A 69 1.35 0.70 23.17
CA ASN A 69 0.46 1.24 22.12
C ASN A 69 1.12 1.71 20.80
N LEU A 70 2.43 1.55 20.62
CA LEU A 70 3.14 1.86 19.40
C LEU A 70 3.20 0.60 18.56
N ASN A 71 2.27 0.48 17.63
CA ASN A 71 2.37 -0.45 16.52
C ASN A 71 2.14 0.37 15.24
N ARG A 72 3.23 0.60 14.49
CA ARG A 72 3.24 1.49 13.32
C ARG A 72 3.92 0.81 12.16
N SER A 73 3.24 0.75 11.02
CA SER A 73 3.82 0.34 9.75
C SER A 73 4.07 1.58 8.90
N ILE A 74 5.35 1.87 8.64
CA ILE A 74 5.79 3.05 7.91
C ILE A 74 6.19 2.61 6.50
N ILE A 75 5.50 3.15 5.49
CA ILE A 75 5.81 2.92 4.08
C ILE A 75 6.89 3.92 3.66
N ILE A 76 7.89 3.41 2.94
CA ILE A 76 9.04 4.19 2.52
C ILE A 76 8.88 4.65 1.07
N PHE A 77 8.93 5.96 0.85
CA PHE A 77 8.78 6.56 -0.47
C PHE A 77 10.10 7.21 -0.90
N LEU A 78 11.13 6.39 -1.13
CA LEU A 78 12.47 6.82 -1.50
C LEU A 78 12.93 6.18 -2.81
N GLU A 79 13.83 6.85 -3.51
CA GLU A 79 14.69 6.29 -4.55
C GLU A 79 15.89 5.55 -3.95
N PRO A 80 16.55 4.62 -4.67
CA PRO A 80 17.64 3.80 -4.14
C PRO A 80 18.80 4.56 -3.48
N THR A 81 19.09 5.78 -3.93
CA THR A 81 20.20 6.60 -3.41
C THR A 81 19.81 7.52 -2.25
N GLU A 82 18.51 7.68 -2.00
CA GLU A 82 17.98 8.62 -1.02
C GLU A 82 18.10 8.07 0.41
N LYS A 83 18.12 9.00 1.38
CA LYS A 83 18.27 8.71 2.80
C LYS A 83 17.20 9.41 3.62
N LEU A 84 16.60 8.67 4.54
CA LEU A 84 15.57 9.18 5.44
C LEU A 84 15.92 8.86 6.88
N THR A 85 15.74 9.83 7.77
CA THR A 85 15.81 9.62 9.21
C THR A 85 14.42 9.76 9.81
N ILE A 86 13.98 8.72 10.50
CA ILE A 86 12.70 8.65 11.19
C ILE A 86 12.98 8.67 12.69
N THR A 87 12.50 9.70 13.37
CA THR A 87 12.68 9.87 14.81
C THR A 87 11.37 9.62 15.52
N ILE A 88 11.35 8.64 16.41
CA ILE A 88 10.21 8.36 17.29
C ILE A 88 10.40 9.18 18.57
N LYS A 89 9.46 10.07 18.86
CA LYS A 89 9.46 10.97 20.03
C LYS A 89 8.45 10.52 21.10
N PRO A 90 8.53 11.06 22.33
CA PRO A 90 7.57 10.76 23.38
C PRO A 90 6.13 11.01 22.91
N GLY A 91 5.19 10.18 23.38
CA GLY A 91 3.81 10.22 22.90
C GLY A 91 3.61 9.61 21.50
N ASN A 92 4.52 8.74 21.04
CA ASN A 92 4.43 8.01 19.77
C ASN A 92 4.37 8.91 18.53
N THR A 93 4.89 10.15 18.63
CA THR A 93 4.95 11.08 17.49
C THR A 93 6.16 10.76 16.61
N ILE A 94 5.96 10.75 15.29
CA ILE A 94 7.00 10.39 14.32
C ILE A 94 7.42 11.64 13.56
N PHE A 95 8.74 11.89 13.48
CA PHE A 95 9.33 12.99 12.73
C PHE A 95 10.24 12.46 11.63
N TYR A 96 10.18 13.12 10.47
CA TYR A 96 10.91 12.73 9.27
C TYR A 96 11.92 13.82 8.91
N THR A 97 13.15 13.44 8.58
CA THR A 97 14.19 14.35 8.08
C THR A 97 15.02 13.66 6.99
N GLY A 98 15.65 14.43 6.11
CA GLY A 98 16.37 13.90 4.94
C GLY A 98 15.56 13.99 3.66
N ASP A 99 15.84 13.10 2.72
CA ASP A 99 15.21 13.06 1.40
C ASP A 99 13.73 12.69 1.51
N GLN A 100 12.89 13.39 0.74
CA GLN A 100 11.43 13.17 0.70
C GLN A 100 10.75 13.20 2.08
N ALA A 101 11.33 13.87 3.08
CA ALA A 101 10.82 13.85 4.46
C ALA A 101 9.37 14.32 4.56
N GLU A 102 9.03 15.45 3.94
CA GLU A 102 7.66 15.99 3.93
C GLU A 102 6.66 15.05 3.25
N ILE A 103 7.08 14.37 2.18
CA ILE A 103 6.25 13.39 1.47
C ILE A 103 6.00 12.17 2.36
N ASN A 104 7.06 11.62 2.97
CA ASN A 104 6.94 10.46 3.85
C ASN A 104 6.07 10.78 5.08
N GLU A 105 6.24 11.96 5.68
CA GLU A 105 5.39 12.42 6.77
C GLU A 105 3.92 12.54 6.33
N TYR A 106 3.67 13.23 5.22
CA TYR A 106 2.30 13.44 4.75
C TYR A 106 1.61 12.11 4.43
N LEU A 107 2.26 11.21 3.70
CA LEU A 107 1.66 9.95 3.28
C LEU A 107 1.43 8.98 4.45
N ASN A 108 2.35 8.90 5.41
CA ASN A 108 2.21 7.97 6.55
C ASN A 108 1.30 8.52 7.65
N GLU A 109 1.35 9.83 7.93
CA GLU A 109 0.70 10.39 9.13
C GLU A 109 -0.59 11.16 8.83
N LYS A 110 -0.72 11.75 7.63
CA LYS A 110 -1.80 12.72 7.34
C LYS A 110 -2.80 12.24 6.29
N LEU A 111 -2.32 11.63 5.21
CA LEU A 111 -3.16 11.28 4.04
C LEU A 111 -4.39 10.48 4.44
N ASN A 112 -4.20 9.42 5.24
CA ASN A 112 -5.29 8.53 5.65
C ASN A 112 -6.35 9.28 6.49
N VAL A 113 -5.92 10.17 7.39
CA VAL A 113 -6.86 10.98 8.19
C VAL A 113 -7.63 11.95 7.30
N GLU A 114 -6.96 12.59 6.35
CA GLU A 114 -7.59 13.51 5.41
C GLU A 114 -8.58 12.80 4.48
N THR A 115 -8.24 11.61 3.96
CA THR A 115 -9.11 10.83 3.08
C THR A 115 -10.34 10.32 3.84
N PHE A 116 -10.17 9.68 5.00
CA PHE A 116 -11.30 9.25 5.84
C PHE A 116 -12.17 10.42 6.30
N GLY A 117 -11.58 11.59 6.55
CA GLY A 117 -12.32 12.81 6.86
C GLY A 117 -13.33 13.22 5.77
N LYS A 118 -13.15 12.78 4.53
CA LYS A 118 -14.06 13.06 3.41
C LYS A 118 -15.29 12.15 3.32
N MET A 119 -15.38 11.10 4.15
CA MET A 119 -16.53 10.19 4.13
C MET A 119 -17.85 10.94 4.35
N LYS A 120 -17.89 11.94 5.24
CA LYS A 120 -19.11 12.72 5.51
C LYS A 120 -19.58 13.49 4.27
N ASP A 121 -18.65 14.09 3.53
CA ASP A 121 -18.96 14.85 2.32
C ASP A 121 -19.49 13.90 1.21
N TYR A 122 -18.90 12.72 1.09
CA TYR A 122 -19.36 11.68 0.16
C TYR A 122 -20.76 11.17 0.53
N LEU A 123 -21.00 10.87 1.82
CA LEU A 123 -22.31 10.48 2.33
C LEU A 123 -23.37 11.56 2.08
N SER A 124 -23.02 12.84 2.20
CA SER A 124 -23.94 13.93 1.88
C SER A 124 -24.28 13.99 0.38
N SER A 125 -23.34 13.68 -0.50
CA SER A 125 -23.61 13.64 -1.95
C SER A 125 -24.51 12.45 -2.31
N ILE A 126 -24.29 11.31 -1.64
CA ILE A 126 -25.08 10.09 -1.77
C ILE A 126 -26.51 10.30 -1.29
N SER A 127 -26.72 10.93 -0.13
CA SER A 127 -28.07 11.16 0.41
C SER A 127 -28.91 12.07 -0.49
N LYS A 128 -28.26 13.02 -1.16
CA LYS A 128 -28.86 13.87 -2.21
C LYS A 128 -29.04 13.16 -3.56
N LYS A 129 -28.54 11.92 -3.70
CA LYS A 129 -28.45 11.17 -4.96
C LYS A 129 -27.74 11.94 -6.08
N ASN A 130 -26.79 12.80 -5.71
CA ASN A 130 -26.11 13.68 -6.64
C ASN A 130 -24.73 13.12 -7.03
N VAL A 131 -24.70 12.33 -8.10
CA VAL A 131 -23.46 11.73 -8.61
C VAL A 131 -22.46 12.79 -9.08
N ALA A 132 -22.93 13.91 -9.64
CA ALA A 132 -22.06 14.99 -10.09
C ALA A 132 -21.35 15.69 -8.92
N GLU A 133 -22.08 15.96 -7.83
CA GLU A 133 -21.51 16.52 -6.59
C GLU A 133 -20.50 15.56 -5.96
N LEU A 134 -20.78 14.25 -5.94
CA LEU A 134 -19.83 13.23 -5.46
C LEU A 134 -18.53 13.28 -6.28
N LYS A 135 -18.65 13.30 -7.62
CA LYS A 135 -17.49 13.39 -8.54
C LYS A 135 -16.68 14.65 -8.26
N ASN A 136 -17.31 15.81 -8.28
CA ASN A 136 -16.62 17.08 -8.09
C ASN A 136 -15.92 17.15 -6.74
N THR A 137 -16.62 16.77 -5.66
CA THR A 137 -16.06 16.79 -4.30
C THR A 137 -14.83 15.89 -4.18
N SER A 138 -14.92 14.67 -4.71
CA SER A 138 -13.84 13.68 -4.67
C SER A 138 -12.63 14.10 -5.51
N GLU A 139 -12.88 14.61 -6.72
CA GLU A 139 -11.84 15.03 -7.67
C GLU A 139 -11.11 16.31 -7.20
N ILE A 140 -11.84 17.28 -6.64
CA ILE A 140 -11.24 18.48 -6.02
C ILE A 140 -10.34 18.09 -4.86
N PHE A 141 -10.80 17.14 -4.02
CA PHE A 141 -9.99 16.64 -2.92
C PHE A 141 -8.72 15.95 -3.41
N LEU A 142 -8.81 15.05 -4.40
CA LEU A 142 -7.65 14.42 -5.02
C LEU A 142 -6.69 15.47 -5.60
N SER A 143 -7.20 16.48 -6.32
CA SER A 143 -6.39 17.56 -6.86
C SER A 143 -5.61 18.32 -5.77
N GLY A 144 -6.25 18.55 -4.61
CA GLY A 144 -5.60 19.12 -3.44
C GLY A 144 -4.43 18.26 -2.92
N ILE A 145 -4.60 16.94 -2.85
CA ILE A 145 -3.52 15.99 -2.48
C ILE A 145 -2.37 16.07 -3.49
N LEU A 146 -2.68 16.00 -4.79
CA LEU A 146 -1.67 16.04 -5.85
C LEU A 146 -0.88 17.35 -5.84
N LYS A 147 -1.55 18.48 -5.59
CA LYS A 147 -0.89 19.79 -5.45
C LYS A 147 0.07 19.84 -4.27
N LYS A 148 -0.31 19.32 -3.10
CA LYS A 148 0.58 19.23 -1.91
C LYS A 148 1.86 18.46 -2.22
N LEU A 149 1.74 17.40 -3.02
CA LEU A 149 2.85 16.50 -3.37
C LEU A 149 3.53 16.84 -4.70
N LYS A 150 3.16 17.96 -5.34
CA LYS A 150 3.71 18.41 -6.63
C LYS A 150 3.58 17.34 -7.73
N LEU A 151 2.50 16.57 -7.72
CA LEU A 151 2.18 15.57 -8.73
C LEU A 151 1.19 16.16 -9.75
N SER A 152 1.41 15.88 -11.03
CA SER A 152 0.51 16.32 -12.11
C SER A 152 -0.73 15.44 -12.25
N ALA A 153 -0.62 14.15 -11.93
CA ALA A 153 -1.68 13.16 -12.02
C ALA A 153 -1.48 12.04 -10.99
N VAL A 154 -2.57 11.36 -10.63
CA VAL A 154 -2.52 10.17 -9.77
C VAL A 154 -2.27 8.88 -10.55
N VAL A 155 -2.54 8.88 -11.86
CA VAL A 155 -2.28 7.74 -12.73
C VAL A 155 -0.78 7.65 -12.99
N VAL A 156 -0.26 6.42 -12.87
CA VAL A 156 1.14 6.09 -13.12
C VAL A 156 1.42 6.21 -14.61
N SER A 157 2.51 6.88 -14.98
CA SER A 157 3.05 6.88 -16.34
C SER A 157 4.32 6.02 -16.42
N PRO A 158 4.67 5.50 -17.61
CA PRO A 158 5.88 4.71 -17.82
C PRO A 158 7.16 5.43 -17.36
N GLU A 159 7.21 6.75 -17.55
CA GLU A 159 8.34 7.64 -17.27
C GLU A 159 8.50 7.95 -15.76
N ASP A 160 7.49 7.67 -14.94
CA ASP A 160 7.59 7.87 -13.51
C ASP A 160 8.72 7.01 -12.91
N LYS A 161 9.52 7.63 -12.04
CA LYS A 161 10.50 6.90 -11.22
C LYS A 161 9.80 5.94 -10.25
N ALA A 162 10.54 4.97 -9.71
CA ALA A 162 9.97 3.92 -8.86
C ALA A 162 9.28 4.51 -7.60
N SER A 163 9.88 5.51 -6.95
CA SER A 163 9.27 6.17 -5.79
C SER A 163 7.98 6.90 -6.19
N THR A 164 7.99 7.63 -7.30
CA THR A 164 6.81 8.34 -7.83
C THR A 164 5.66 7.38 -8.13
N LYS A 165 5.95 6.23 -8.77
CA LYS A 165 4.96 5.17 -9.03
C LYS A 165 4.33 4.68 -7.73
N LYS A 166 5.16 4.45 -6.71
CA LYS A 166 4.71 4.00 -5.38
C LYS A 166 3.86 5.05 -4.66
N ILE A 167 4.26 6.32 -4.70
CA ILE A 167 3.51 7.45 -4.14
C ILE A 167 2.14 7.55 -4.81
N LYS A 168 2.10 7.59 -6.15
CA LYS A 168 0.87 7.68 -6.93
C LYS A 168 -0.09 6.53 -6.62
N ASN A 169 0.41 5.29 -6.60
CA ASN A 169 -0.40 4.12 -6.26
C ASN A 169 -0.94 4.19 -4.82
N HIS A 170 -0.12 4.61 -3.86
CA HIS A 170 -0.56 4.73 -2.47
C HIS A 170 -1.69 5.76 -2.33
N ILE A 171 -1.55 6.94 -2.95
CA ILE A 171 -2.59 7.98 -2.96
C ILE A 171 -3.86 7.47 -3.64
N LYS A 172 -3.72 6.92 -4.86
CA LYS A 172 -4.83 6.42 -5.68
C LYS A 172 -5.68 5.44 -4.90
N TYR A 173 -5.08 4.38 -4.36
CA TYR A 173 -5.85 3.33 -3.71
C TYR A 173 -6.32 3.72 -2.30
N ASN A 174 -5.61 4.56 -1.55
CA ASN A 174 -6.12 5.08 -0.28
C ASN A 174 -7.39 5.93 -0.49
N TRP A 175 -7.34 6.87 -1.45
CA TRP A 175 -8.47 7.72 -1.81
C TRP A 175 -9.63 6.93 -2.39
N LEU A 176 -9.38 6.07 -3.39
CA LEU A 176 -10.42 5.23 -4.00
C LEU A 176 -11.05 4.29 -2.99
N TYR A 177 -10.28 3.72 -2.05
CA TYR A 177 -10.84 2.85 -1.03
C TYR A 177 -11.88 3.58 -0.18
N THR A 178 -11.56 4.78 0.30
CA THR A 178 -12.49 5.56 1.12
C THR A 178 -13.77 5.92 0.35
N LEU A 179 -13.60 6.36 -0.90
CA LEU A 179 -14.70 6.73 -1.77
C LEU A 179 -15.60 5.53 -2.11
N LEU A 180 -15.02 4.45 -2.62
CA LEU A 180 -15.76 3.29 -3.08
C LEU A 180 -16.37 2.50 -1.94
N SER A 181 -15.72 2.43 -0.77
CA SER A 181 -16.33 1.81 0.42
C SER A 181 -17.60 2.55 0.82
N THR A 182 -17.59 3.88 0.81
CA THR A 182 -18.77 4.71 1.11
C THR A 182 -19.91 4.53 0.09
N VAL A 183 -19.55 4.40 -1.20
CA VAL A 183 -20.52 4.20 -2.29
C VAL A 183 -21.09 2.77 -2.29
N SER A 184 -20.26 1.76 -2.01
CA SER A 184 -20.63 0.35 -2.14
C SER A 184 -21.63 -0.13 -1.08
N THR A 185 -21.77 0.58 0.04
CA THR A 185 -22.72 0.24 1.11
C THR A 185 -24.16 0.68 0.82
N GLN A 186 -24.42 1.31 -0.32
CA GLN A 186 -25.70 1.93 -0.62
C GLN A 186 -26.68 0.98 -1.31
N LYS A 187 -27.97 1.07 -0.94
CA LYS A 187 -29.05 0.28 -1.56
C LYS A 187 -29.40 0.74 -2.98
N ASP A 188 -29.11 2.00 -3.32
CA ASP A 188 -29.42 2.58 -4.62
C ASP A 188 -28.43 2.07 -5.69
N LYS A 189 -28.80 0.98 -6.36
CA LYS A 189 -27.95 0.32 -7.37
C LYS A 189 -27.62 1.24 -8.55
N THR A 190 -28.52 2.14 -8.94
CA THR A 190 -28.30 3.06 -10.07
C THR A 190 -27.26 4.10 -9.72
N PHE A 191 -27.35 4.71 -8.54
CA PHE A 191 -26.33 5.63 -8.05
C PHE A 191 -24.97 4.93 -7.94
N THR A 192 -24.95 3.76 -7.28
CA THR A 192 -23.74 2.96 -7.08
C THR A 192 -23.09 2.61 -8.41
N GLN A 193 -23.86 2.15 -9.39
CA GLN A 193 -23.38 1.84 -10.73
C GLN A 193 -22.72 3.05 -11.39
N GLN A 194 -23.39 4.20 -11.45
CA GLN A 194 -22.85 5.39 -12.11
C GLN A 194 -21.56 5.91 -11.44
N ALA A 195 -21.52 5.85 -10.10
CA ALA A 195 -20.35 6.28 -9.33
C ALA A 195 -19.18 5.31 -9.54
N ILE A 196 -19.36 4.00 -9.30
CA ILE A 196 -18.29 3.02 -9.46
C ILE A 196 -17.79 3.00 -10.91
N HIS A 197 -18.69 3.03 -11.90
CA HIS A 197 -18.31 3.04 -13.31
C HIS A 197 -17.39 4.21 -13.68
N TYR A 198 -17.68 5.41 -13.17
CA TYR A 198 -16.84 6.58 -13.42
C TYR A 198 -15.40 6.38 -12.93
N TYR A 199 -15.23 5.99 -11.66
CA TYR A 199 -13.90 5.82 -11.08
C TYR A 199 -13.17 4.60 -11.63
N TYR A 200 -13.92 3.54 -11.96
CA TYR A 200 -13.39 2.38 -12.64
C TYR A 200 -12.77 2.76 -13.97
N LYS A 201 -13.54 3.39 -14.87
CA LYS A 201 -13.04 3.80 -16.20
C LYS A 201 -11.87 4.78 -16.11
N LYS A 202 -11.94 5.76 -15.20
CA LYS A 202 -10.94 6.82 -15.13
C LYS A 202 -9.63 6.38 -14.47
N TYR A 203 -9.68 5.48 -13.49
CA TYR A 203 -8.52 5.18 -12.65
C TYR A 203 -8.15 3.71 -12.58
N ILE A 204 -9.06 2.77 -12.77
CA ILE A 204 -8.82 1.35 -12.42
C ILE A 204 -8.67 0.49 -13.67
N GLU A 205 -9.39 0.80 -14.76
CA GLU A 205 -9.45 -0.03 -15.97
C GLU A 205 -8.06 -0.38 -16.54
N SER A 206 -7.15 0.59 -16.58
CA SER A 206 -5.78 0.39 -17.05
C SER A 206 -4.96 -0.59 -16.21
N ASP A 207 -5.35 -0.83 -14.97
CA ASP A 207 -4.60 -1.69 -14.05
C ASP A 207 -4.99 -3.18 -14.21
N ILE A 208 -6.12 -3.49 -14.85
CA ILE A 208 -6.75 -4.83 -14.88
C ILE A 208 -5.82 -5.90 -15.44
N THR A 209 -5.15 -5.58 -16.54
CA THR A 209 -4.31 -6.53 -17.27
C THR A 209 -3.07 -6.95 -16.48
N GLN A 210 -2.66 -6.15 -15.49
CA GLN A 210 -1.51 -6.39 -14.62
C GLN A 210 -1.92 -6.43 -13.15
N TYR A 211 -3.19 -6.72 -12.85
CA TYR A 211 -3.68 -6.66 -11.49
C TYR A 211 -2.76 -7.43 -10.55
N SER A 212 -2.35 -6.72 -9.51
CA SER A 212 -1.47 -7.21 -8.49
C SER A 212 -1.74 -6.36 -7.26
N CYS A 213 -1.87 -6.98 -6.09
CA CYS A 213 -2.01 -6.26 -4.84
C CYS A 213 -0.66 -6.18 -4.15
N SER A 214 -0.20 -4.97 -3.92
CA SER A 214 0.97 -4.65 -3.10
C SER A 214 0.60 -4.04 -1.74
N SER A 215 -0.68 -3.71 -1.55
CA SER A 215 -1.20 -3.10 -0.33
C SER A 215 -2.64 -3.51 -0.07
N ILE A 216 -3.07 -3.38 1.20
CA ILE A 216 -4.45 -3.64 1.61
C ILE A 216 -5.45 -2.69 0.94
N TYR A 217 -5.06 -1.44 0.68
CA TYR A 217 -5.93 -0.48 -0.01
C TYR A 217 -6.23 -0.91 -1.44
N GLN A 218 -5.19 -1.37 -2.16
CA GLN A 218 -5.34 -1.88 -3.51
C GLN A 218 -6.24 -3.11 -3.54
N TYR A 219 -6.01 -4.06 -2.62
CA TYR A 219 -6.89 -5.21 -2.44
C TYR A 219 -8.35 -4.80 -2.20
N ASN A 220 -8.60 -3.92 -1.23
CA ASN A 220 -9.96 -3.50 -0.89
C ASN A 220 -10.67 -2.82 -2.05
N VAL A 221 -9.97 -1.99 -2.84
CA VAL A 221 -10.55 -1.35 -4.04
C VAL A 221 -10.95 -2.40 -5.06
N ILE A 222 -10.06 -3.34 -5.38
CA ILE A 222 -10.34 -4.39 -6.36
C ILE A 222 -11.45 -5.32 -5.86
N GLU A 223 -11.47 -5.64 -4.56
CA GLU A 223 -12.55 -6.42 -3.92
C GLU A 223 -13.91 -5.73 -4.11
N ILE A 224 -13.99 -4.41 -3.88
CA ILE A 224 -15.23 -3.64 -4.07
C ILE A 224 -15.67 -3.66 -5.53
N VAL A 225 -14.73 -3.47 -6.47
CA VAL A 225 -15.02 -3.52 -7.90
C VAL A 225 -15.51 -4.91 -8.31
N ALA A 226 -14.85 -5.98 -7.87
CA ALA A 226 -15.24 -7.36 -8.14
C ALA A 226 -16.64 -7.70 -7.58
N LYS A 227 -16.96 -7.27 -6.36
CA LYS A 227 -18.31 -7.40 -5.76
C LYS A 227 -19.40 -6.70 -6.57
N ASN A 228 -19.03 -5.66 -7.32
CA ASN A 228 -19.95 -4.85 -8.12
C ASN A 228 -19.77 -5.09 -9.63
N LYS A 229 -19.14 -6.19 -10.06
CA LYS A 229 -18.85 -6.48 -11.46
C LYS A 229 -20.09 -6.45 -12.36
N GLU A 230 -21.24 -6.92 -11.86
CA GLU A 230 -22.52 -6.94 -12.59
C GLU A 230 -23.05 -5.53 -12.91
N LEU A 231 -22.57 -4.51 -12.20
CA LEU A 231 -22.91 -3.12 -12.46
C LEU A 231 -22.00 -2.49 -13.53
N LEU A 232 -20.91 -3.16 -13.90
CA LEU A 232 -19.90 -2.63 -14.80
C LEU A 232 -20.03 -3.30 -16.18
N PRO A 233 -20.07 -2.53 -17.28
CA PRO A 233 -20.17 -3.07 -18.63
C PRO A 233 -18.78 -3.50 -19.11
N THR A 234 -18.12 -4.40 -18.39
CA THR A 234 -16.77 -4.88 -18.73
C THR A 234 -16.54 -6.29 -18.21
N ASP A 235 -15.88 -7.10 -19.02
CA ASP A 235 -15.49 -8.46 -18.64
C ASP A 235 -14.27 -8.43 -17.73
N PHE A 236 -14.41 -9.05 -16.56
CA PHE A 236 -13.33 -9.17 -15.60
C PHE A 236 -12.50 -10.42 -15.87
N PRO A 237 -11.16 -10.33 -15.82
CA PRO A 237 -10.32 -11.52 -15.91
C PRO A 237 -10.62 -12.45 -14.74
N THR A 238 -10.64 -13.75 -15.03
CA THR A 238 -10.76 -14.79 -14.01
C THR A 238 -9.39 -15.38 -13.68
N TYR A 239 -9.20 -15.72 -12.42
CA TYR A 239 -7.97 -16.28 -11.88
C TYR A 239 -8.27 -17.58 -11.13
N PRO A 240 -7.31 -18.51 -11.08
CA PRO A 240 -7.44 -19.73 -10.29
C PRO A 240 -7.68 -19.42 -8.80
N ILE A 241 -8.62 -20.13 -8.18
CA ILE A 241 -8.84 -20.09 -6.74
C ILE A 241 -7.69 -20.80 -6.03
N VAL A 242 -7.02 -20.10 -5.10
CA VAL A 242 -5.87 -20.66 -4.36
C VAL A 242 -6.31 -21.70 -3.33
N SER A 243 -7.40 -21.43 -2.63
CA SER A 243 -8.06 -22.36 -1.71
C SER A 243 -9.56 -22.05 -1.68
N PRO A 244 -10.45 -23.07 -1.67
CA PRO A 244 -11.89 -22.84 -1.70
C PRO A 244 -12.41 -22.11 -0.46
N THR A 245 -13.29 -21.13 -0.67
CA THR A 245 -13.88 -20.27 0.36
C THR A 245 -15.33 -19.94 0.07
N ASP A 246 -16.05 -19.39 1.04
CA ASP A 246 -17.38 -18.80 0.84
C ASP A 246 -17.38 -17.59 -0.12
N SER A 247 -16.20 -17.02 -0.38
CA SER A 247 -15.99 -15.82 -1.16
C SER A 247 -15.39 -16.10 -2.55
N ASP A 248 -15.43 -17.35 -3.03
CA ASP A 248 -14.87 -17.75 -4.32
C ASP A 248 -15.49 -17.00 -5.50
N ASN A 249 -16.77 -16.62 -5.38
CA ASN A 249 -17.46 -15.79 -6.36
C ASN A 249 -16.80 -14.41 -6.56
N ILE A 250 -16.06 -13.91 -5.58
CA ILE A 250 -15.28 -12.66 -5.64
C ILE A 250 -13.80 -12.98 -5.91
N ASN A 251 -13.23 -13.96 -5.20
CA ASN A 251 -11.82 -14.32 -5.29
C ASN A 251 -11.41 -14.79 -6.68
N GLN A 252 -12.34 -15.32 -7.49
CA GLN A 252 -12.08 -15.66 -8.88
C GLN A 252 -11.69 -14.45 -9.74
N TYR A 253 -11.97 -13.21 -9.31
CA TYR A 253 -11.56 -11.98 -10.01
C TYR A 253 -10.30 -11.35 -9.43
N LEU A 254 -9.66 -12.04 -8.47
CA LEU A 254 -8.46 -11.58 -7.80
C LEU A 254 -7.27 -12.49 -8.16
N PRO A 255 -6.14 -11.92 -8.62
CA PRO A 255 -4.93 -12.70 -8.83
C PRO A 255 -4.41 -13.27 -7.50
N LYS A 256 -3.54 -14.30 -7.58
CA LYS A 256 -3.00 -14.99 -6.39
C LYS A 256 -2.51 -14.03 -5.31
N ASN A 257 -1.70 -13.03 -5.67
CA ASN A 257 -1.16 -12.08 -4.68
C ASN A 257 -2.22 -11.16 -4.05
N CYS A 258 -3.36 -10.92 -4.72
CA CYS A 258 -4.52 -10.26 -4.11
C CYS A 258 -5.30 -11.20 -3.19
N GLN A 259 -5.50 -12.46 -3.59
CA GLN A 259 -6.16 -13.45 -2.74
C GLN A 259 -5.42 -13.63 -1.39
N LYS A 260 -4.10 -13.43 -1.35
CA LYS A 260 -3.34 -13.40 -0.09
C LYS A 260 -3.96 -12.46 0.96
N PHE A 261 -4.34 -11.24 0.55
CA PHE A 261 -4.93 -10.25 1.47
C PHE A 261 -6.30 -10.68 2.00
N TYR A 262 -7.07 -11.47 1.22
CA TYR A 262 -8.31 -12.08 1.70
C TYR A 262 -8.02 -13.03 2.87
N PHE A 263 -7.08 -13.97 2.69
CA PHE A 263 -6.74 -14.94 3.72
C PHE A 263 -6.14 -14.25 4.95
N GLN A 264 -5.27 -13.26 4.76
CA GLN A 264 -4.69 -12.48 5.86
C GLN A 264 -5.77 -11.78 6.68
N LYS A 265 -6.69 -11.04 6.03
CA LYS A 265 -7.75 -10.31 6.70
C LYS A 265 -8.69 -11.22 7.48
N LYS A 266 -8.98 -12.42 6.94
CA LYS A 266 -9.79 -13.44 7.64
C LYS A 266 -9.04 -14.03 8.83
N TYR A 267 -7.75 -14.34 8.68
CA TYR A 267 -6.89 -14.75 9.79
C TYR A 267 -6.89 -13.71 10.91
N ASP A 268 -6.50 -12.46 10.60
CA ASP A 268 -6.39 -11.37 11.57
C ASP A 268 -7.70 -11.15 12.35
N TYR A 269 -8.85 -11.24 11.67
CA TYR A 269 -10.16 -11.11 12.30
C TYR A 269 -10.45 -12.27 13.25
N LEU A 270 -10.25 -13.52 12.81
CA LEU A 270 -10.54 -14.72 13.60
C LEU A 270 -9.58 -14.84 14.79
N GLU A 271 -8.32 -14.49 14.61
CA GLU A 271 -7.33 -14.39 15.69
C GLU A 271 -7.76 -13.35 16.73
N HIS A 272 -8.18 -12.17 16.28
CA HIS A 272 -8.64 -11.11 17.19
C HIS A 272 -9.82 -11.53 18.07
N ILE A 273 -10.76 -12.33 17.53
CA ILE A 273 -11.92 -12.84 18.28
C ILE A 273 -11.68 -14.22 18.91
N ASN A 274 -10.46 -14.77 18.82
CA ASN A 274 -10.08 -16.11 19.28
C ASN A 274 -10.97 -17.25 18.72
N ASP A 275 -11.36 -17.17 17.45
CA ASP A 275 -12.14 -18.21 16.78
C ASP A 275 -11.22 -19.33 16.23
N PRO A 276 -11.52 -20.62 16.50
CA PRO A 276 -10.70 -21.75 16.04
C PRO A 276 -10.53 -21.84 14.51
N GLY A 277 -11.44 -21.23 13.74
CA GLY A 277 -11.32 -21.14 12.28
C GLY A 277 -10.05 -20.44 11.81
N GLN A 278 -9.37 -19.66 12.67
CA GLN A 278 -8.08 -19.05 12.36
C GLN A 278 -7.03 -20.06 11.88
N ASP A 279 -7.06 -21.31 12.38
CA ASP A 279 -6.06 -22.34 12.04
C ASP A 279 -6.10 -22.71 10.55
N TYR A 280 -7.29 -22.73 9.96
CA TYR A 280 -7.45 -22.97 8.53
C TYR A 280 -6.78 -21.84 7.71
N TYR A 281 -7.07 -20.58 8.06
CA TYR A 281 -6.52 -19.44 7.34
C TYR A 281 -5.01 -19.33 7.52
N LYS A 282 -4.50 -19.60 8.73
CA LYS A 282 -3.07 -19.69 9.02
C LYS A 282 -2.39 -20.74 8.14
N LYS A 283 -2.95 -21.94 8.08
CA LYS A 283 -2.45 -23.03 7.24
C LYS A 283 -2.36 -22.62 5.76
N VAL A 284 -3.40 -21.97 5.22
CA VAL A 284 -3.39 -21.51 3.83
C VAL A 284 -2.32 -20.45 3.60
N LEU A 285 -2.16 -19.49 4.51
CA LEU A 285 -1.12 -18.45 4.44
C LEU A 285 0.28 -19.07 4.38
N THR A 286 0.56 -20.03 5.26
CA THR A 286 1.86 -20.72 5.28
C THR A 286 2.08 -21.59 4.04
N GLU A 287 1.14 -22.48 3.71
CA GLU A 287 1.34 -23.47 2.63
C GLU A 287 1.27 -22.87 1.22
N LYS A 288 0.47 -21.81 1.01
CA LYS A 288 0.17 -21.30 -0.34
C LYS A 288 0.82 -19.95 -0.63
N PHE A 289 1.15 -19.20 0.41
CA PHE A 289 1.74 -17.86 0.31
C PHE A 289 3.10 -17.72 1.01
N SER A 290 3.59 -18.77 1.67
CA SER A 290 4.89 -18.80 2.35
C SER A 290 5.02 -17.73 3.44
N GLU A 291 3.95 -17.50 4.21
CA GLU A 291 4.00 -16.66 5.41
C GLU A 291 4.15 -17.53 6.67
N GLU A 292 5.13 -17.20 7.51
CA GLU A 292 5.33 -17.79 8.84
C GLU A 292 4.52 -17.03 9.90
#